data_AF-A0A2S0RBS3-F1
#
_entry.id   AF-A0A2S0RBS3-F1
#
_cell.length_a   1.000
_cell.length_b   1.000
_cell.length_c   1.000
_cell.angle_alpha   90.00
_cell.angle_beta   90.00
_cell.angle_gamma   90.00
#
_symmetry.space_group_name_H-M   'P 1'
#
loop_
_entity.id
_entity.type
_entity.pdbx_description
1 polymer ?
#
loop_
_entity_poly.entity_id
_entity_poly.type
_entity_poly.pdbx_seq_one_letter_code
_entity_poly.pdbx_strand_id
1 'polypeptide(L)'
;MLTLTANAQTKFVKMELPSFRQSPAGSSETIIYDVSFKTKDGKTEKGQMKFVVPDEGNGLISLEFSDNMIRNTTVTTNYFVVNANKLSDDTAEGKSLSDCLTECKKTFTNPDGTKIKGRGKCKADCWFNASEKILPAIITLIQILG
;
A
#
# COMPACT_ATOMS: atom_id res chain seq x y z
N MET A 1 -23.06 -7.45 31.14
CA MET A 1 -22.69 -6.17 30.50
C MET A 1 -21.99 -6.50 29.19
N LEU A 2 -22.69 -6.39 28.06
CA LEU A 2 -22.11 -6.49 26.72
C LEU A 2 -21.55 -5.10 26.39
N THR A 3 -20.25 -4.91 26.51
CA THR A 3 -19.59 -3.72 25.98
C THR A 3 -19.70 -3.74 24.47
N LEU A 4 -20.65 -2.97 23.93
CA LEU A 4 -20.59 -2.50 22.55
C LEU A 4 -19.31 -1.66 22.43
N THR A 5 -18.24 -2.25 21.92
CA THR A 5 -17.12 -1.48 21.40
C THR A 5 -17.64 -0.67 20.23
N ALA A 6 -17.79 0.64 20.45
CA ALA A 6 -18.01 1.59 19.37
C ALA A 6 -16.96 1.33 18.29
N ASN A 7 -17.41 0.95 17.08
CA ASN A 7 -16.58 0.92 15.89
C ASN A 7 -16.09 2.34 15.65
N ALA A 8 -14.95 2.70 16.23
CA ALA A 8 -14.23 3.90 15.83
C ALA A 8 -13.90 3.70 14.34
N GLN A 9 -14.62 4.39 13.47
CA GLN A 9 -14.38 4.36 12.04
C GLN A 9 -12.92 4.77 11.82
N THR A 10 -12.10 3.86 11.28
CA THR A 10 -10.69 4.14 11.02
C THR A 10 -10.59 5.36 10.12
N LYS A 11 -9.98 6.44 10.64
CA LYS A 11 -9.70 7.62 9.85
C LYS A 11 -8.44 7.37 9.03
N PHE A 12 -8.53 7.57 7.72
CA PHE A 12 -7.41 7.44 6.81
C PHE A 12 -6.79 8.80 6.49
N VAL A 13 -5.47 8.81 6.36
CA VAL A 13 -4.65 9.96 5.95
C VAL A 13 -4.00 9.61 4.63
N LYS A 14 -4.23 10.44 3.61
CA LYS A 14 -3.65 10.24 2.29
C LYS A 14 -2.14 10.50 2.31
N MET A 15 -1.40 9.56 1.75
CA MET A 15 0.03 9.68 1.49
C MET A 15 0.23 10.30 0.12
N GLU A 16 1.16 11.24 0.04
CA GLU A 16 1.60 11.78 -1.24
C GLU A 16 2.48 10.76 -1.93
N LEU A 17 2.19 10.47 -3.19
CA LEU A 17 2.99 9.61 -4.04
C LEU A 17 3.79 10.46 -5.03
N PRO A 18 4.97 10.03 -5.48
CA PRO A 18 5.65 10.71 -6.57
C PRO A 18 4.82 10.65 -7.85
N SER A 19 4.85 11.71 -8.66
CA SER A 19 3.97 11.87 -9.84
C SER A 19 4.06 10.70 -10.83
N PHE A 20 5.25 10.13 -11.03
CA PHE A 20 5.47 8.97 -11.91
C PHE A 20 4.85 7.64 -11.39
N ARG A 21 4.35 7.63 -10.16
CA ARG A 21 3.61 6.50 -9.56
C ARG A 21 2.15 6.83 -9.27
N GLN A 22 1.68 8.02 -9.63
CA GLN A 22 0.28 8.39 -9.51
C GLN A 22 -0.50 7.98 -10.77
N SER A 23 -1.72 7.52 -10.55
CA SER A 23 -2.70 7.26 -11.61
C SER A 23 -3.85 8.27 -11.49
N PRO A 24 -4.46 8.69 -12.61
CA PRO A 24 -5.64 9.54 -12.57
C PRO A 24 -6.83 8.81 -11.94
N ALA A 25 -7.82 9.58 -11.46
CA ALA A 25 -9.07 9.01 -10.98
C ALA A 25 -9.80 8.23 -12.09
N GLY A 26 -10.49 7.15 -11.72
CA GLY A 26 -11.21 6.29 -12.66
C GLY A 26 -11.66 4.98 -12.00
N SER A 27 -12.08 4.02 -12.85
CA SER A 27 -12.45 2.67 -12.40
C SER A 27 -11.31 2.02 -11.62
N SER A 28 -11.61 1.56 -10.42
CA SER A 28 -10.61 1.14 -9.46
C SER A 28 -11.16 0.13 -8.45
N GLU A 29 -10.23 -0.55 -7.79
CA GLU A 29 -10.46 -1.46 -6.69
C GLU A 29 -9.82 -0.89 -5.43
N THR A 30 -10.52 -0.98 -4.30
CA THR A 30 -9.95 -0.59 -3.00
C THR A 30 -9.55 -1.85 -2.23
N ILE A 31 -8.28 -1.91 -1.83
CA ILE A 31 -7.71 -3.00 -1.05
C ILE A 31 -7.20 -2.43 0.27
N ILE A 32 -7.56 -3.05 1.39
CA ILE A 32 -7.13 -2.64 2.72
C ILE A 32 -6.34 -3.78 3.36
N TYR A 33 -5.17 -3.47 3.90
CA TYR A 33 -4.36 -4.38 4.68
C TYR A 33 -4.35 -3.95 6.14
N ASP A 34 -4.67 -4.87 7.03
CA ASP A 34 -4.40 -4.71 8.46
C ASP A 34 -2.92 -4.99 8.71
N VAL A 35 -2.26 -4.08 9.42
CA VAL A 35 -0.82 -4.11 9.66
C VAL A 35 -0.53 -3.93 11.14
N SER A 36 0.59 -4.49 11.59
CA SER A 36 1.20 -4.10 12.87
C SER A 36 2.32 -3.09 12.61
N PHE A 37 2.61 -2.20 13.55
CA PHE A 37 3.73 -1.27 13.44
C PHE A 37 4.25 -0.91 14.83
N LYS A 38 5.54 -0.59 14.97
CA LYS A 38 6.08 -0.04 16.21
C LYS A 38 5.89 1.48 16.25
N THR A 39 5.54 2.01 17.40
CA THR A 39 5.44 3.45 17.62
C THR A 39 6.81 4.04 17.94
N LYS A 40 6.89 5.38 18.02
CA LYS A 40 8.08 6.11 18.51
C LYS A 40 8.54 5.65 19.89
N ASP A 41 7.62 5.17 20.71
CA ASP A 41 7.89 4.68 22.07
C ASP A 41 8.25 3.18 22.10
N GLY A 42 8.39 2.53 20.93
CA GLY A 42 8.73 1.11 20.80
C GLY A 42 7.56 0.15 21.05
N LYS A 43 6.33 0.64 21.25
CA LYS A 43 5.13 -0.21 21.42
C LYS A 43 4.62 -0.70 20.07
N THR A 44 4.14 -1.94 20.00
CA THR A 44 3.48 -2.44 18.79
C THR A 44 2.00 -2.07 18.82
N GLU A 45 1.52 -1.40 17.77
CA GLU A 45 0.11 -1.08 17.54
C GLU A 45 -0.37 -1.69 16.22
N LYS A 46 -1.70 -1.73 16.03
CA LYS A 46 -2.33 -2.12 14.77
C LYS A 46 -2.74 -0.88 13.99
N GLY A 47 -2.61 -0.93 12.67
CA GLY A 47 -3.02 0.10 11.73
C GLY A 47 -3.59 -0.52 10.47
N GLN A 48 -3.91 0.33 9.50
CA GLN A 48 -4.41 -0.10 8.21
C GLN A 48 -3.73 0.68 7.09
N MET A 49 -3.42 -0.02 6.00
CA MET A 49 -2.99 0.59 4.73
C MET A 49 -4.05 0.34 3.68
N LYS A 50 -4.55 1.40 3.07
CA LYS A 50 -5.57 1.38 2.03
C LYS A 50 -4.95 1.79 0.70
N PHE A 51 -5.14 0.94 -0.30
CA PHE A 51 -4.68 1.11 -1.66
C PHE A 51 -5.89 1.27 -2.57
N VAL A 52 -5.93 2.35 -3.35
CA VAL A 52 -6.91 2.53 -4.44
C VAL A 52 -6.19 2.27 -5.75
N VAL A 53 -6.42 1.08 -6.29
CA VAL A 53 -5.69 0.54 -7.44
C VAL A 53 -6.54 0.73 -8.68
N PRO A 54 -6.05 1.43 -9.71
CA PRO A 54 -6.77 1.58 -10.97
C PRO A 54 -6.82 0.25 -11.73
N ASP A 55 -7.88 0.06 -12.52
CA ASP A 55 -7.99 -1.08 -13.41
C ASP A 55 -6.80 -1.16 -14.38
N GLU A 56 -6.43 -0.01 -14.96
CA GLU A 56 -5.32 0.12 -15.90
C GLU A 56 -4.15 0.94 -15.36
N GLY A 57 -2.98 0.71 -15.95
CA GLY A 57 -1.72 1.32 -15.50
C GLY A 57 -1.11 0.66 -14.27
N ASN A 58 0.06 1.17 -13.88
CA ASN A 58 0.90 0.60 -12.81
C ASN A 58 0.97 1.50 -11.56
N GLY A 59 0.50 2.75 -11.64
CA GLY A 59 0.43 3.66 -10.50
C GLY A 59 -0.76 3.37 -9.58
N LEU A 60 -0.84 4.13 -8.48
CA LEU A 60 -1.99 4.15 -7.58
C LEU A 60 -2.78 5.46 -7.72
N ILE A 61 -4.09 5.38 -7.54
CA ILE A 61 -4.93 6.59 -7.38
C ILE A 61 -4.73 7.17 -5.98
N SER A 62 -4.62 6.30 -4.97
CA SER A 62 -4.43 6.70 -3.58
C SER A 62 -3.69 5.61 -2.80
N LEU A 63 -2.80 6.05 -1.91
CA LEU A 63 -2.26 5.28 -0.81
C LEU A 63 -2.63 6.03 0.47
N GLU A 64 -3.24 5.34 1.43
CA GLU A 64 -3.70 5.97 2.67
C GLU A 64 -3.34 5.10 3.86
N PHE A 65 -2.89 5.73 4.94
CA PHE A 65 -2.57 5.05 6.19
C PHE A 65 -3.63 5.41 7.23
N SER A 66 -3.89 4.50 8.17
CA SER A 66 -4.69 4.86 9.34
C SER A 66 -4.00 5.98 10.12
N ASP A 67 -4.80 6.89 10.65
CA ASP A 67 -4.33 8.12 11.26
C ASP A 67 -3.35 7.91 12.44
N ASN A 68 -3.51 6.80 13.17
CA ASN A 68 -2.62 6.41 14.26
C ASN A 68 -1.23 6.04 13.75
N MET A 69 -1.09 5.46 12.55
CA MET A 69 0.23 5.21 11.96
C MET A 69 0.97 6.53 11.73
N ILE A 70 0.30 7.57 11.25
CA ILE A 70 0.93 8.88 11.00
C ILE A 70 1.26 9.61 12.31
N ARG A 71 0.35 9.57 13.29
CA ARG A 71 0.61 10.22 14.60
C ARG A 71 1.72 9.53 15.39
N ASN A 72 1.72 8.20 15.39
CA ASN A 72 2.55 7.40 16.30
C ASN A 72 3.86 6.93 15.68
N THR A 73 4.12 7.22 14.40
CA THR A 73 5.40 6.93 13.72
C THR A 73 6.07 8.22 13.21
N THR A 74 7.29 8.10 12.71
CA THR A 74 8.04 9.20 12.09
C THR A 74 7.69 9.40 10.62
N VAL A 75 6.75 8.63 10.07
CA VAL A 75 6.34 8.72 8.67
C VAL A 75 5.46 9.95 8.46
N THR A 76 5.90 10.86 7.60
CA THR A 76 5.15 12.04 7.15
C THR A 76 4.33 11.71 5.91
N THR A 77 3.32 12.53 5.60
CA THR A 77 2.46 12.33 4.42
C THR A 77 3.25 12.35 3.10
N ASN A 78 4.36 13.10 3.03
CA ASN A 78 5.24 13.19 1.87
C ASN A 78 6.39 12.16 1.84
N TYR A 79 6.39 11.17 2.74
CA TYR A 79 7.51 10.23 2.89
C TYR A 79 7.88 9.51 1.58
N PHE A 80 6.89 9.07 0.81
CA PHE A 80 7.09 8.35 -0.45
C PHE A 80 7.63 9.27 -1.57
N VAL A 81 7.33 10.57 -1.52
CA VAL A 81 7.91 11.57 -2.43
C VAL A 81 9.38 11.78 -2.11
N VAL A 82 9.72 11.96 -0.83
CA VAL A 82 11.11 12.15 -0.37
C VAL A 82 11.97 10.92 -0.67
N ASN A 83 11.40 9.72 -0.60
CA ASN A 83 12.08 8.45 -0.85
C ASN A 83 11.74 7.86 -2.23
N ALA A 84 11.34 8.68 -3.20
CA ALA A 84 10.85 8.21 -4.50
C ALA A 84 11.89 7.36 -5.26
N ASN A 85 13.18 7.64 -5.08
CA ASN A 85 14.27 6.85 -5.66
C ASN A 85 14.29 5.39 -5.17
N LYS A 86 13.79 5.12 -3.96
CA LYS A 86 13.66 3.75 -3.43
C LYS A 86 12.44 3.02 -3.99
N LEU A 87 11.50 3.75 -4.61
CA LEU A 87 10.37 3.21 -5.36
C LEU A 87 10.70 3.02 -6.84
N SER A 88 11.87 3.47 -7.31
CA SER A 88 12.34 3.29 -8.69
C SER A 88 13.38 2.18 -8.78
N ASP A 89 12.89 1.02 -9.22
CA ASP A 89 13.48 -0.13 -9.91
C ASP A 89 14.91 -0.65 -9.69
N ASP A 90 15.82 0.00 -8.96
CA ASP A 90 17.16 -0.54 -8.72
C ASP A 90 17.34 -0.99 -7.26
N THR A 91 16.98 -2.25 -6.99
CA THR A 91 17.53 -2.98 -5.83
C THR A 91 18.25 -4.22 -6.34
N ALA A 92 19.52 -4.39 -5.92
CA ALA A 92 20.42 -5.45 -6.37
C ALA A 92 19.95 -6.90 -6.06
N GLU A 93 18.84 -7.09 -5.34
CA GLU A 93 18.50 -8.38 -4.70
C GLU A 93 17.00 -8.77 -4.79
N GLY A 94 16.19 -8.16 -5.67
CA GLY A 94 14.78 -8.57 -5.81
C GLY A 94 14.06 -8.01 -7.04
N LYS A 95 12.97 -8.69 -7.46
CA LYS A 95 12.07 -8.20 -8.52
C LYS A 95 11.61 -6.78 -8.18
N SER A 96 11.76 -5.85 -9.13
CA SER A 96 11.35 -4.46 -8.94
C SER A 96 9.83 -4.35 -8.77
N LEU A 97 9.36 -3.21 -8.24
CA LEU A 97 7.92 -2.93 -8.20
C LEU A 97 7.32 -3.03 -9.62
N SER A 98 8.02 -2.51 -10.62
CA SER A 98 7.58 -2.56 -12.02
C SER A 98 7.50 -3.99 -12.57
N ASP A 99 8.43 -4.88 -12.21
CA ASP A 99 8.39 -6.29 -12.61
C ASP A 99 7.20 -7.01 -12.00
N CYS A 100 6.96 -6.82 -10.69
CA CYS A 100 5.83 -7.40 -9.99
C CYS A 100 4.49 -6.96 -10.61
N LEU A 101 4.34 -5.68 -10.92
CA LEU A 101 3.13 -5.14 -11.57
C LEU A 101 2.94 -5.68 -13.00
N THR A 102 4.04 -5.88 -13.73
CA THR A 102 4.02 -6.49 -15.06
C THR A 102 3.60 -7.95 -14.99
N GLU A 103 4.08 -8.69 -13.99
CA GLU A 103 3.67 -10.06 -13.73
C GLU A 103 2.19 -10.15 -13.36
N CYS A 104 1.67 -9.25 -12.52
CA CYS A 104 0.24 -9.16 -12.25
C CYS A 104 -0.59 -8.93 -13.51
N LYS A 105 -0.12 -8.08 -14.44
CA LYS A 105 -0.80 -7.91 -15.73
C LYS A 105 -0.78 -9.20 -16.53
N LYS A 106 0.37 -9.87 -16.67
CA LYS A 106 0.49 -11.12 -17.44
C LYS A 106 -0.38 -12.25 -16.88
N THR A 107 -0.37 -12.44 -15.56
CA THR A 107 -1.11 -13.52 -14.90
C THR A 107 -2.61 -13.30 -14.88
N PHE A 108 -3.06 -12.04 -14.77
CA PHE A 108 -4.47 -11.70 -14.63
C PHE A 108 -5.04 -10.94 -15.83
N THR A 109 -4.54 -11.22 -17.03
CA THR A 109 -5.10 -10.72 -18.29
C THR A 109 -5.17 -11.87 -19.29
N ASN A 110 -6.33 -12.07 -19.89
CA ASN A 110 -6.54 -13.06 -20.94
C ASN A 110 -5.79 -12.65 -22.22
N PRO A 111 -5.58 -13.59 -23.17
CA PRO A 111 -4.96 -13.27 -24.46
C PRO A 111 -5.67 -12.17 -25.27
N ASP A 112 -6.99 -12.03 -25.10
CA ASP A 112 -7.81 -11.00 -25.73
C ASP A 112 -7.71 -9.61 -25.06
N GLY A 113 -6.91 -9.50 -24.00
CA GLY A 113 -6.73 -8.27 -23.23
C GLY A 113 -7.74 -8.07 -22.10
N THR A 114 -8.69 -8.98 -21.92
CA THR A 114 -9.69 -8.86 -20.85
C THR A 114 -9.10 -9.15 -19.46
N LYS A 115 -9.48 -8.34 -18.47
CA LYS A 115 -8.98 -8.44 -17.09
C LYS A 115 -9.59 -9.65 -16.37
N ILE A 116 -8.74 -10.45 -15.74
CA ILE A 116 -9.14 -11.53 -14.83
C ILE A 116 -9.30 -10.96 -13.41
N LYS A 117 -10.29 -11.47 -12.67
CA LYS A 117 -10.49 -11.15 -11.25
C LYS A 117 -9.21 -11.45 -10.46
N GLY A 118 -8.81 -10.53 -9.57
CA GLY A 118 -7.59 -10.67 -8.75
C GLY A 118 -6.42 -9.76 -9.17
N ARG A 119 -6.46 -9.15 -10.37
CA ARG A 119 -5.40 -8.21 -10.81
C ARG A 119 -5.19 -7.05 -9.85
N GLY A 120 -6.25 -6.49 -9.27
CA GLY A 120 -6.15 -5.37 -8.32
C GLY A 120 -5.48 -5.77 -7.01
N LYS A 121 -5.89 -6.91 -6.42
CA LYS A 121 -5.20 -7.49 -5.25
C LYS A 121 -3.73 -7.78 -5.51
N CYS A 122 -3.39 -8.40 -6.64
CA CYS A 122 -2.00 -8.65 -7.03
C CYS A 122 -1.18 -7.34 -7.10
N LYS A 123 -1.72 -6.30 -7.77
CA LYS A 123 -1.07 -4.98 -7.81
C LYS A 123 -0.90 -4.41 -6.40
N ALA A 124 -1.91 -4.51 -5.55
CA ALA A 124 -1.85 -4.02 -4.17
C ALA A 124 -0.78 -4.76 -3.35
N ASP A 125 -0.58 -6.06 -3.55
CA ASP A 125 0.51 -6.83 -2.93
C ASP A 125 1.89 -6.34 -3.37
N CYS A 126 2.09 -6.08 -4.67
CA CYS A 126 3.33 -5.47 -5.16
C CYS A 126 3.61 -4.13 -4.49
N TRP A 127 2.58 -3.29 -4.39
CA TRP A 127 2.66 -1.98 -3.75
C TRP A 127 2.89 -2.06 -2.25
N PHE A 128 2.28 -3.02 -1.57
CA PHE A 128 2.47 -3.27 -0.15
C PHE A 128 3.92 -3.69 0.14
N ASN A 129 4.43 -4.67 -0.60
CA ASN A 129 5.81 -5.16 -0.46
C ASN A 129 6.84 -4.08 -0.77
N ALA A 130 6.58 -3.25 -1.79
CA ALA A 130 7.44 -2.10 -2.08
C ALA A 130 7.40 -1.07 -0.95
N SER A 131 6.22 -0.79 -0.38
CA SER A 131 6.06 0.11 0.76
C SER A 131 6.81 -0.41 1.98
N GLU A 132 6.68 -1.69 2.31
CA GLU A 132 7.38 -2.32 3.44
C GLU A 132 8.91 -2.13 3.35
N LYS A 133 9.49 -2.34 2.16
CA LYS A 133 10.94 -2.18 1.95
C LYS A 133 11.44 -0.76 2.15
N ILE A 134 10.62 0.25 1.89
CA ILE A 134 11.04 1.65 1.95
C ILE A 134 10.66 2.34 3.25
N LEU A 135 9.62 1.85 3.94
CA LEU A 135 9.19 2.41 5.21
C LEU A 135 10.30 2.23 6.25
N PRO A 136 10.37 3.12 7.25
CA PRO A 136 11.37 2.98 8.30
C PRO A 136 11.15 1.64 9.02
N ALA A 137 12.24 0.95 9.39
CA ALA A 137 12.21 -0.39 10.00
C ALA A 137 11.31 -0.53 11.25
N ILE A 138 10.97 0.61 11.87
CA ILE A 138 10.00 0.74 12.97
C ILE A 138 8.59 0.28 12.52
N ILE A 139 8.27 0.35 11.24
CA ILE A 139 7.03 -0.15 10.66
C ILE A 139 7.29 -1.55 10.07
N THR A 140 7.13 -2.59 10.89
CA THR A 140 7.13 -3.98 10.41
C THR A 140 5.73 -4.36 9.97
N LEU A 141 5.46 -4.29 8.67
CA LEU A 141 4.12 -4.54 8.14
C LEU A 141 3.82 -6.05 8.06
N ILE A 142 3.33 -6.62 9.15
CA ILE A 142 2.78 -7.97 9.11
C ILE A 142 1.34 -7.88 8.61
N GLN A 143 1.08 -8.37 7.40
CA GLN A 143 -0.28 -8.58 6.94
C GLN A 143 -0.97 -9.58 7.88
N ILE A 144 -2.03 -9.15 8.55
CA ILE A 144 -2.86 -10.07 9.33
C ILE A 144 -3.69 -10.86 8.31
N LEU A 145 -3.28 -12.11 8.04
CA LEU A 145 -4.11 -13.06 7.29
C LEU A 145 -5.33 -13.38 8.17
N GLY A 146 -6.47 -12.81 7.80
CA GLY A 146 -7.79 -13.19 8.30
C GLY A 146 -8.35 -14.37 7.53
#